data_AF-A0A0J1G693-F1
#
_entry.id   AF-A0A0J1G693-F1
#
_cell.length_a   1.000
_cell.length_b   1.000
_cell.length_c   1.000
_cell.angle_alpha   90.00
_cell.angle_beta   90.00
_cell.angle_gamma   90.00
#
_symmetry.space_group_name_H-M   'P 1'
#
loop_
_entity.id
_entity.type
_entity.pdbx_description
1 polymer ?
#
loop_
_entity_poly.entity_id
_entity_poly.type
_entity_poly.pdbx_seq_one_letter_code
_entity_poly.pdbx_strand_id
1 'polypeptide(L)'
;MPKGGNRYVCIYKTEIWEEYEMLDKKMLEEYKVLGKEIASLKMQLADKKNQAMGCSKDKRRRVLELEKKLKHQMEECEVQKLEVEEFITDIEDVTTRMIFRYLYLENLTQKEVERKIHLDQSVISKRVTRYLKLHSMHKNT
;
A
#
# COMPACT_ATOMS: atom_id res chain seq x y z
N MET A 1 10.65 49.03 63.87
CA MET A 1 11.59 47.88 63.94
C MET A 1 10.84 46.68 64.50
N PRO A 2 11.14 45.43 64.12
CA PRO A 2 11.81 44.93 62.92
C PRO A 2 10.86 44.18 61.97
N LYS A 3 11.36 43.98 60.75
CA LYS A 3 10.76 43.25 59.64
C LYS A 3 10.90 41.75 59.85
N GLY A 4 9.89 40.98 59.47
CA GLY A 4 9.94 39.52 59.51
C GLY A 4 9.08 38.87 58.43
N GLY A 5 9.07 39.45 57.23
CA GLY A 5 8.47 38.83 56.06
C GLY A 5 9.14 37.49 55.80
N ASN A 6 8.30 36.46 55.81
CA ASN A 6 8.54 35.03 55.67
C ASN A 6 9.64 34.66 54.65
N ARG A 7 10.91 34.67 55.09
CA ARG A 7 12.08 34.29 54.27
C ARG A 7 12.26 32.77 54.16
N TYR A 8 11.63 32.01 55.06
CA TYR A 8 11.85 30.57 55.19
C TYR A 8 11.04 29.72 54.21
N VAL A 9 9.89 30.20 53.70
CA VAL A 9 9.09 29.42 52.72
C VAL A 9 9.68 29.43 51.31
N CYS A 10 10.53 30.41 50.97
CA CYS A 10 11.18 30.47 49.64
C CYS A 10 12.36 29.51 49.49
N ILE A 11 13.10 29.21 50.57
CA ILE A 11 14.37 28.45 50.50
C ILE A 11 14.10 26.96 50.27
N TYR A 12 13.16 26.38 51.01
CA TYR A 12 12.76 24.97 50.83
C TYR A 12 11.97 24.71 49.54
N LYS A 13 11.41 25.76 48.93
CA LYS A 13 10.69 25.64 47.65
C LYS A 13 11.61 25.74 46.44
N THR A 14 12.86 26.16 46.57
CA THR A 14 13.84 26.11 45.47
C THR A 14 14.62 24.81 45.46
N GLU A 15 15.08 24.34 46.63
CA GLU A 15 15.93 23.14 46.73
C GLU A 15 15.17 21.85 46.36
N ILE A 16 13.93 21.70 46.84
CA ILE A 16 13.09 20.54 46.50
C ILE A 16 12.77 20.52 45.00
N TRP A 17 12.49 21.68 44.39
CA TRP A 17 12.14 21.74 42.97
C TRP A 17 13.34 21.45 42.07
N GLU A 18 14.55 21.88 42.46
CA GLU A 18 15.81 21.54 41.76
C GLU A 18 16.14 20.04 41.85
N GLU A 19 15.91 19.41 43.01
CA GLU A 19 16.12 17.97 43.19
C GLU A 19 15.13 17.15 42.33
N TYR A 20 13.84 17.53 42.31
CA TYR A 20 12.83 16.91 41.43
C TYR A 20 13.13 17.09 39.94
N GLU A 21 13.60 18.27 39.50
CA GLU A 21 13.98 18.52 38.11
C GLU A 21 15.23 17.73 37.68
N MET A 22 16.17 17.53 38.61
CA MET A 22 17.37 16.72 38.40
C MET A 22 17.04 15.23 38.31
N LEU A 23 16.12 14.74 39.15
CA LEU A 23 15.57 13.39 39.10
C LEU A 23 14.87 13.11 37.76
N ASP A 24 14.05 14.05 37.27
CA ASP A 24 13.32 13.90 36.00
C ASP A 24 14.28 13.84 34.78
N LYS A 25 15.32 14.69 34.77
CA LYS A 25 16.37 14.65 33.73
C LYS A 25 17.16 13.35 33.73
N LYS A 26 17.48 12.81 34.91
CA LYS A 26 18.18 11.54 35.06
C LYS A 26 17.32 10.38 34.55
N MET A 27 16.06 10.33 34.95
CA MET A 27 15.08 9.34 34.48
C MET A 27 14.94 9.39 32.96
N LEU A 28 14.81 10.59 32.38
CA LEU A 28 14.69 10.78 30.94
C LEU A 28 15.92 10.27 30.18
N GLU A 29 17.13 10.46 30.73
CA GLU A 29 18.35 9.98 30.09
C GLU A 29 18.45 8.45 30.14
N GLU A 30 18.07 7.84 31.26
CA GLU A 30 17.96 6.37 31.38
C GLU A 30 16.98 5.80 30.35
N TYR A 31 15.81 6.41 30.15
CA TYR A 31 14.86 6.00 29.10
C TYR A 31 15.45 6.12 27.68
N LYS A 32 16.23 7.16 27.37
CA LYS A 32 16.89 7.29 26.07
C LYS A 32 17.94 6.22 25.86
N VAL A 33 18.73 5.90 26.89
CA VAL A 33 19.74 4.84 26.84
C VAL A 33 19.06 3.49 26.59
N LEU A 34 18.00 3.17 27.33
CA LEU A 34 17.20 1.96 27.12
C LEU A 34 16.58 1.92 25.71
N GLY A 35 16.09 3.05 25.19
CA GLY A 35 15.57 3.13 23.83
C GLY A 35 16.63 2.80 22.76
N LYS A 36 17.87 3.31 22.93
CA LYS A 36 19.00 2.99 22.05
C LYS A 36 19.39 1.51 22.15
N GLU A 37 19.37 0.94 23.35
CA GLU A 37 19.67 -0.48 23.59
C GLU A 37 18.63 -1.40 22.95
N ILE A 38 17.33 -1.09 23.11
CA ILE A 38 16.23 -1.80 22.43
C ILE A 38 16.40 -1.75 20.91
N ALA A 39 16.75 -0.58 20.36
CA ALA A 39 16.98 -0.43 18.91
C ALA A 39 18.17 -1.28 18.44
N SER A 40 19.27 -1.28 19.20
CA SER A 40 20.45 -2.11 18.94
C SER A 40 20.11 -3.60 18.97
N LEU A 41 19.39 -4.06 20.00
CA LEU A 41 18.97 -5.47 20.13
C LEU A 41 18.03 -5.90 19.01
N LYS A 42 17.07 -5.05 18.61
CA LYS A 42 16.19 -5.31 17.45
C LYS A 42 16.99 -5.48 16.16
N MET A 43 18.02 -4.64 15.95
CA MET A 43 18.87 -4.73 14.76
C MET A 43 19.72 -6.01 14.77
N GLN A 44 20.31 -6.37 15.92
CA GLN A 44 21.05 -7.63 16.09
C GLN A 44 20.16 -8.86 15.88
N LEU A 45 18.91 -8.85 16.37
CA LEU A 45 17.95 -9.93 16.15
C LEU A 45 17.55 -10.05 14.67
N ALA A 46 17.37 -8.92 13.99
CA ALA A 46 17.15 -8.92 12.55
C ALA A 46 18.34 -9.57 11.84
N ASP A 47 19.57 -9.18 12.15
CA ASP A 47 20.80 -9.73 11.56
C ASP A 47 21.03 -11.22 11.89
N LYS A 48 20.73 -11.67 13.11
CA LYS A 48 20.78 -13.09 13.48
C LYS A 48 19.71 -13.91 12.77
N LYS A 49 18.46 -13.42 12.68
CA LYS A 49 17.39 -14.07 11.88
C LYS A 49 17.80 -14.20 10.42
N ASN A 50 18.40 -13.14 9.91
CA ASN A 50 18.94 -13.00 8.58
C ASN A 50 20.11 -13.97 8.28
N GLN A 51 20.95 -14.24 9.28
CA GLN A 51 22.08 -15.18 9.22
C GLN A 51 21.61 -16.64 9.36
N ALA A 52 20.67 -16.91 10.29
CA ALA A 52 20.06 -18.22 10.50
C ALA A 52 19.23 -18.69 9.29
N MET A 53 18.62 -17.77 8.55
CA MET A 53 17.84 -18.07 7.34
C MET A 53 18.67 -18.26 6.05
N GLY A 54 20.01 -18.22 6.11
CA GLY A 54 20.85 -18.45 4.92
C GLY A 54 20.55 -17.51 3.73
N CYS A 55 20.00 -16.33 4.01
CA CYS A 55 19.61 -15.37 2.98
C CYS A 55 20.77 -14.42 2.73
N SER A 56 21.62 -14.75 1.74
CA SER A 56 22.71 -13.87 1.27
C SER A 56 22.19 -12.44 1.06
N LYS A 57 23.03 -11.43 1.34
CA LYS A 57 22.70 -10.01 1.09
C LYS A 57 22.19 -9.81 -0.35
N ASP A 58 22.70 -10.59 -1.30
CA ASP A 58 22.28 -10.59 -2.71
C ASP A 58 20.85 -11.13 -2.89
N LYS A 59 20.46 -12.16 -2.15
CA LYS A 59 19.08 -12.70 -2.17
C LYS A 59 18.09 -11.67 -1.66
N ARG A 60 18.44 -10.89 -0.62
CA ARG A 60 17.57 -9.79 -0.14
C ARG A 60 17.45 -8.65 -1.12
N ARG A 61 18.57 -8.24 -1.72
CA ARG A 61 18.56 -7.23 -2.77
C ARG A 61 17.67 -7.68 -3.92
N ARG A 62 17.77 -8.95 -4.30
CA ARG A 62 16.93 -9.54 -5.36
C ARG A 62 15.45 -9.56 -4.99
N VAL A 63 15.10 -9.90 -3.74
CA VAL A 63 13.71 -9.84 -3.27
C VAL A 63 13.18 -8.41 -3.35
N LEU A 64 13.93 -7.42 -2.87
CA LEU A 64 13.52 -6.01 -2.92
C LEU A 64 13.34 -5.51 -4.36
N GLU A 65 14.21 -5.91 -5.29
CA GLU A 65 14.06 -5.60 -6.71
C GLU A 65 12.81 -6.24 -7.32
N LEU A 66 12.53 -7.50 -6.97
CA LEU A 66 11.34 -8.22 -7.45
C LEU A 66 10.06 -7.60 -6.88
N GLU A 67 10.05 -7.21 -5.61
CA GLU A 67 8.92 -6.51 -4.98
C GLU A 67 8.63 -5.17 -5.68
N LYS A 68 9.68 -4.39 -6.00
CA LYS A 68 9.54 -3.15 -6.77
C LYS A 68 8.98 -3.40 -8.17
N LYS A 69 9.48 -4.42 -8.86
CA LYS A 69 8.97 -4.80 -10.20
C LYS A 69 7.52 -5.25 -10.13
N LEU A 70 7.18 -6.10 -9.17
CA LEU A 70 5.81 -6.58 -8.97
C LEU A 70 4.86 -5.42 -8.69
N LYS A 71 5.26 -4.49 -7.81
CA LYS A 71 4.46 -3.29 -7.52
C LYS A 71 4.20 -2.48 -8.78
N HIS A 72 5.24 -2.22 -9.59
CA HIS A 72 5.10 -1.49 -10.83
C HIS A 72 4.17 -2.20 -11.82
N GLN A 73 4.32 -3.50 -11.99
CA GLN A 73 3.45 -4.30 -12.86
C GLN A 73 1.99 -4.32 -12.39
N MET A 74 1.75 -4.32 -11.08
CA MET A 74 0.41 -4.21 -10.52
C MET A 74 -0.22 -2.85 -10.82
N GLU A 75 0.56 -1.76 -10.69
CA GLU A 75 0.11 -0.41 -11.04
C GLU A 75 -0.23 -0.30 -12.54
N GLU A 76 0.64 -0.81 -13.42
CA GLU A 76 0.38 -0.86 -14.86
C GLU A 76 -0.87 -1.68 -15.20
N CYS A 77 -1.06 -2.82 -14.55
CA CYS A 77 -2.24 -3.68 -14.73
C CYS A 77 -3.53 -2.96 -14.31
N GLU A 78 -3.50 -2.21 -13.21
CA GLU A 78 -4.67 -1.46 -12.75
C GLU A 78 -5.04 -0.33 -13.72
N VAL A 79 -4.03 0.38 -14.25
CA VAL A 79 -4.26 1.41 -15.29
C VAL A 79 -4.88 0.79 -16.54
N GLN A 80 -4.33 -0.32 -17.04
CA GLN A 80 -4.89 -1.03 -18.20
C GLN A 80 -6.32 -1.51 -17.95
N LYS A 81 -6.61 -1.98 -16.73
CA LYS A 81 -7.94 -2.42 -16.36
C LYS A 81 -8.94 -1.25 -16.37
N LEU A 82 -8.57 -0.10 -15.84
CA LEU A 82 -9.39 1.12 -15.89
C LEU A 82 -9.66 1.56 -17.33
N GLU A 83 -8.64 1.58 -18.20
CA GLU A 83 -8.81 1.89 -19.62
C GLU A 83 -9.80 0.94 -20.31
N VAL A 84 -9.77 -0.35 -19.98
CA VAL A 84 -10.72 -1.34 -20.49
C VAL A 84 -12.13 -1.12 -19.92
N GLU A 85 -12.24 -0.80 -18.63
CA GLU A 85 -13.54 -0.51 -17.99
C GLU A 85 -14.22 0.73 -18.57
N GLU A 86 -13.45 1.80 -18.81
CA GLU A 86 -13.92 3.01 -19.49
C GLU A 86 -14.35 2.69 -20.93
N PHE A 87 -13.50 2.00 -21.69
CA PHE A 87 -13.82 1.58 -23.06
C PHE A 87 -15.13 0.77 -23.13
N ILE A 88 -15.35 -0.15 -22.19
CA ILE A 88 -16.59 -0.94 -22.14
C ILE A 88 -17.77 -0.07 -21.73
N THR A 89 -17.59 0.86 -20.80
CA THR A 89 -18.67 1.71 -20.30
C THR A 89 -19.23 2.63 -21.39
N ASP A 90 -18.38 3.08 -22.32
CA ASP A 90 -18.74 3.91 -23.46
C ASP A 90 -19.52 3.18 -24.58
N ILE A 91 -19.57 1.84 -24.56
CA ILE A 91 -20.31 1.06 -25.57
C ILE A 91 -21.81 1.32 -25.45
N GLU A 92 -22.41 2.04 -26.41
CA GLU A 92 -23.86 2.36 -26.38
C GLU A 92 -24.76 1.13 -26.27
N ASP A 93 -24.58 0.11 -27.15
CA ASP A 93 -25.41 -1.09 -27.15
C ASP A 93 -25.21 -1.92 -25.88
N VAL A 94 -26.25 -1.98 -25.05
CA VAL A 94 -26.26 -2.67 -23.75
C VAL A 94 -25.87 -4.14 -23.88
N THR A 95 -26.34 -4.81 -24.94
CA THR A 95 -26.03 -6.23 -25.16
C THR A 95 -24.55 -6.43 -25.48
N THR A 96 -23.99 -5.60 -26.36
CA THR A 96 -22.57 -5.62 -26.69
C THR A 96 -21.73 -5.25 -25.47
N ARG A 97 -22.13 -4.25 -24.68
CA ARG A 97 -21.48 -3.89 -23.42
C ARG A 97 -21.42 -5.07 -22.43
N MET A 98 -22.53 -5.79 -22.26
CA MET A 98 -22.57 -6.99 -21.41
C MET A 98 -21.65 -8.09 -21.93
N ILE A 99 -21.64 -8.35 -23.24
CA ILE A 99 -20.74 -9.32 -23.86
C ILE A 99 -19.28 -8.97 -23.56
N PHE A 100 -18.88 -7.72 -23.76
CA PHE A 100 -17.50 -7.28 -23.52
C PHE A 100 -17.12 -7.36 -22.03
N ARG A 101 -18.02 -6.94 -21.13
CA ARG A 101 -17.83 -7.10 -19.68
C ARG A 101 -17.59 -8.57 -19.30
N TYR A 102 -18.40 -9.48 -19.80
CA TYR A 102 -18.24 -10.90 -19.49
C TYR A 102 -16.95 -11.49 -20.05
N LEU A 103 -16.58 -11.14 -21.28
CA LEU A 103 -15.37 -11.70 -21.92
C LEU A 103 -14.08 -11.12 -21.33
N TYR A 104 -14.02 -9.82 -21.09
CA TYR A 104 -12.76 -9.11 -20.81
C TYR A 104 -12.60 -8.65 -19.35
N LEU A 105 -13.68 -8.47 -18.59
CA LEU A 105 -13.60 -8.13 -17.16
C LEU A 105 -13.82 -9.36 -16.27
N GLU A 106 -14.76 -10.24 -16.63
CA GLU A 106 -15.06 -11.47 -15.87
C GLU A 106 -14.29 -12.71 -16.37
N ASN A 107 -13.48 -12.58 -17.45
CA ASN A 107 -12.70 -13.67 -18.05
C ASN A 107 -13.54 -14.92 -18.41
N LEU A 108 -14.81 -14.73 -18.80
CA LEU A 108 -15.67 -15.83 -19.21
C LEU A 108 -15.39 -16.24 -20.66
N THR A 109 -15.55 -17.53 -20.95
CA THR A 109 -15.53 -18.04 -22.32
C THR A 109 -16.81 -17.66 -23.06
N GLN A 110 -16.75 -17.54 -24.40
CA GLN A 110 -17.94 -17.20 -25.19
C GLN A 110 -19.10 -18.20 -24.99
N LYS A 111 -18.81 -19.47 -24.69
CA LYS A 111 -19.82 -20.49 -24.34
C LYS A 111 -20.49 -20.22 -23.00
N GLU A 112 -19.74 -19.71 -22.00
CA GLU A 112 -20.32 -19.29 -20.72
C GLU A 112 -21.18 -18.04 -20.89
N VAL A 113 -20.72 -17.10 -21.72
CA VAL A 113 -21.50 -15.90 -22.06
C VAL A 113 -22.80 -16.28 -22.76
N GLU A 114 -22.75 -17.16 -23.76
CA GLU A 114 -23.94 -17.70 -24.45
C GLU A 114 -24.99 -18.23 -23.46
N ARG A 115 -24.58 -18.99 -22.45
CA ARG A 115 -25.48 -19.49 -21.41
C ARG A 115 -26.07 -18.39 -20.53
N LYS A 116 -25.32 -17.32 -20.26
CA LYS A 116 -25.76 -16.19 -19.43
C LYS A 116 -26.73 -15.25 -20.15
N ILE A 117 -26.47 -14.94 -21.42
CA ILE A 117 -27.23 -13.93 -22.18
C ILE A 117 -28.20 -14.55 -23.20
N HIS A 118 -28.24 -15.87 -23.31
CA HIS A 118 -29.09 -16.62 -24.24
C HIS A 118 -28.92 -16.18 -25.70
N LEU A 119 -27.67 -15.91 -26.10
CA LEU A 119 -27.30 -15.63 -27.50
C LEU A 119 -26.29 -16.66 -27.97
N ASP A 120 -26.52 -17.22 -29.15
CA ASP A 120 -25.61 -18.18 -29.77
C ASP A 120 -24.18 -17.63 -29.81
N GLN A 121 -23.21 -18.51 -29.53
CA GLN A 121 -21.79 -18.14 -29.56
C GLN A 121 -21.35 -17.53 -30.91
N SER A 122 -21.96 -17.94 -32.02
CA SER A 122 -21.68 -17.38 -33.34
C SER A 122 -22.12 -15.92 -33.48
N VAL A 123 -23.22 -15.53 -32.83
CA VAL A 123 -23.75 -14.16 -32.82
C VAL A 123 -22.86 -13.28 -31.93
N ILE A 124 -22.44 -13.81 -30.78
CA ILE A 124 -21.49 -13.15 -29.87
C ILE A 124 -20.19 -12.83 -30.62
N SER A 125 -19.59 -13.83 -31.27
CA SER A 125 -18.35 -13.67 -32.04
C SER A 125 -18.47 -12.61 -33.16
N LYS A 126 -19.58 -12.65 -33.91
CA LYS A 126 -19.86 -11.65 -34.96
C LYS A 126 -20.01 -10.24 -34.40
N ARG A 127 -20.70 -10.09 -33.26
CA ARG A 127 -20.86 -8.79 -32.57
C ARG A 127 -19.52 -8.22 -32.13
N VAL A 128 -18.71 -9.01 -31.42
CA VAL A 128 -17.38 -8.57 -30.95
C VAL A 128 -16.51 -8.16 -32.14
N THR A 129 -16.42 -9.01 -33.16
CA THR A 129 -15.60 -8.73 -34.35
C THR A 129 -16.07 -7.48 -35.08
N ARG A 130 -17.38 -7.29 -35.25
CA ARG A 130 -17.95 -6.11 -35.91
C ARG A 130 -17.65 -4.85 -35.10
N TYR A 131 -17.85 -4.88 -33.78
CA TYR A 131 -17.63 -3.74 -32.92
C TYR A 131 -16.16 -3.31 -32.95
N LEU A 132 -15.23 -4.24 -32.76
CA LEU A 132 -13.80 -3.96 -32.79
C LEU A 132 -13.33 -3.42 -34.14
N LYS A 133 -13.84 -3.96 -35.26
CA LYS A 133 -13.49 -3.45 -36.60
C LYS A 133 -13.99 -2.02 -36.83
N LEU A 134 -15.23 -1.73 -36.44
CA LEU A 134 -15.78 -0.39 -36.58
C LEU A 134 -14.97 0.59 -35.71
N HIS A 135 -14.69 0.22 -34.47
CA HIS A 135 -13.97 1.10 -33.54
C HIS A 135 -12.47 1.24 -33.89
N SER A 136 -11.84 0.23 -34.50
CA SER A 136 -10.44 0.35 -34.95
C SER A 136 -10.27 1.25 -36.18
N MET A 137 -11.32 1.42 -36.99
CA MET A 137 -11.29 2.31 -38.16
C MET A 137 -11.46 3.80 -37.80
N HIS A 138 -12.11 4.13 -36.69
CA HIS A 138 -12.38 5.52 -36.28
C HIS A 138 -11.27 6.15 -35.43
N LYS A 139 -10.17 5.43 -35.12
CA LYS A 139 -8.99 6.01 -34.43
C LYS A 139 -7.96 6.65 -35.38
N ASN A 140 -8.21 6.66 -36.69
CA ASN A 140 -7.32 7.23 -37.72
C ASN A 140 -7.81 8.59 -38.26
N THR A 141 -8.57 9.37 -37.49
CA THR A 141 -9.02 10.73 -37.84
C THR A 141 -8.89 11.60 -36.61
#